data_AF-A0A523PT10-F1
#
_entry.id   AF-A0A523PT10-F1
#
_cell.length_a   1.000
_cell.length_b   1.000
_cell.length_c   1.000
_cell.angle_alpha   90.00
_cell.angle_beta   90.00
_cell.angle_gamma   90.00
#
_symmetry.space_group_name_H-M   'P 1'
#
loop_
_entity.id
_entity.type
_entity.pdbx_description
1 polymer ?
#
loop_
_entity_poly.entity_id
_entity_poly.type
_entity_poly.pdbx_seq_one_letter_code
_entity_poly.pdbx_strand_id
1 'polypeptide(L)'
;MLTILLINLLFGGGSTELLAYIADTQDSVKIVMPKDAQRKEALNTLKAMKKRTNARNKQERRTAKDLAQAFRDHGANAAEIDAIWVNYFAENDTYNSDMLDLRFELKEHINREEWEAIFPGD
;
A
#
# COMPACT_ATOMS: atom_id res chain seq x y z
N MET A 1 -3.36 -3.07 -15.32
CA MET A 1 -3.09 -2.19 -14.13
C MET A 1 -2.13 -2.80 -13.07
N LEU A 2 -1.70 -4.06 -13.19
CA LEU A 2 -0.67 -4.69 -12.34
C LEU A 2 0.61 -3.83 -12.32
N THR A 3 0.95 -3.24 -13.46
CA THR A 3 2.03 -2.28 -13.63
C THR A 3 1.88 -1.03 -12.78
N ILE A 4 0.68 -0.48 -12.58
CA ILE A 4 0.46 0.72 -11.75
C ILE A 4 0.69 0.38 -10.28
N LEU A 5 0.17 -0.76 -9.80
CA LEU A 5 0.41 -1.21 -8.43
C LEU A 5 1.90 -1.53 -8.19
N LEU A 6 2.55 -2.22 -9.13
CA LEU A 6 3.98 -2.53 -9.08
C LEU A 6 4.84 -1.27 -9.12
N ILE A 7 4.50 -0.28 -9.96
CA ILE A 7 5.23 0.99 -10.00
C ILE A 7 5.08 1.72 -8.66
N ASN A 8 3.90 1.70 -8.05
CA ASN A 8 3.66 2.31 -6.74
C ASN A 8 4.40 1.59 -5.60
N LEU A 9 4.52 0.27 -5.66
CA LEU A 9 5.25 -0.55 -4.68
C LEU A 9 6.78 -0.44 -4.83
N LEU A 10 7.29 -0.45 -6.07
CA LEU A 10 8.73 -0.46 -6.35
C LEU A 10 9.38 0.93 -6.32
N PHE A 11 8.67 1.98 -6.75
CA PHE A 11 9.23 3.34 -6.85
C PHE A 11 8.71 4.29 -5.77
N GLY A 12 8.06 3.77 -4.74
CA GLY A 12 7.52 4.58 -3.64
C GLY A 12 6.45 5.56 -4.13
N GLY A 13 5.58 5.11 -5.06
CA GLY A 13 4.55 5.95 -5.65
C GLY A 13 3.65 6.64 -4.61
N GLY A 14 3.11 7.79 -5.01
CA GLY A 14 2.48 8.73 -4.10
C GLY A 14 1.38 8.08 -3.28
N SER A 15 1.51 8.13 -1.96
CA SER A 15 0.58 7.51 -1.01
C SER A 15 -0.90 7.82 -1.21
N THR A 16 -1.19 8.98 -1.81
CA THR A 16 -2.56 9.46 -2.10
C THR A 16 -3.18 8.70 -3.27
N GLU A 17 -2.39 8.43 -4.31
CA GLU A 17 -2.85 7.73 -5.52
C GLU A 17 -3.22 6.29 -5.19
N LEU A 18 -2.42 5.63 -4.34
CA LEU A 18 -2.72 4.27 -3.91
C LEU A 18 -3.98 4.19 -3.04
N LEU A 19 -4.22 5.17 -2.17
CA LEU A 19 -5.46 5.22 -1.39
C LEU A 19 -6.70 5.44 -2.27
N ALA A 20 -6.58 6.26 -3.34
CA ALA A 20 -7.63 6.44 -4.33
C ALA A 20 -7.88 5.13 -5.09
N TYR A 21 -6.83 4.48 -5.58
CA TYR A 21 -6.91 3.18 -6.25
C TYR A 21 -7.63 2.12 -5.40
N ILE A 22 -7.28 2.01 -4.11
CA ILE A 22 -7.95 1.06 -3.20
C ILE A 22 -9.43 1.41 -3.04
N ALA A 23 -9.78 2.70 -2.94
CA ALA A 23 -11.17 3.13 -2.83
C ALA A 23 -11.98 2.82 -4.10
N ASP A 24 -11.43 3.12 -5.27
CA ASP A 24 -12.06 2.81 -6.56
C ASP A 24 -12.25 1.29 -6.74
N THR A 25 -11.27 0.50 -6.28
CA THR A 25 -11.37 -0.96 -6.26
C THR A 25 -12.49 -1.44 -5.33
N GLN A 26 -12.64 -0.83 -4.14
CA GLN A 26 -13.75 -1.15 -3.23
C GLN A 26 -15.11 -0.86 -3.86
N ASP A 27 -15.22 0.22 -4.62
CA ASP A 27 -16.47 0.56 -5.31
C ASP A 27 -16.74 -0.39 -6.47
N SER A 28 -15.72 -0.77 -7.23
CA SER A 28 -15.82 -1.78 -8.28
C SER A 28 -16.26 -3.14 -7.74
N VAL A 29 -15.69 -3.59 -6.62
CA VAL A 29 -16.12 -4.83 -5.92
C VAL A 29 -17.60 -4.77 -5.52
N LYS A 30 -18.10 -3.62 -5.05
CA LYS A 30 -19.52 -3.47 -4.67
C LYS A 30 -20.46 -3.53 -5.88
N ILE A 31 -19.99 -3.13 -7.05
CA ILE A 31 -20.75 -3.09 -8.31
C ILE A 31 -20.76 -4.47 -8.96
N VAL A 32 -19.59 -5.11 -9.06
CA VAL A 32 -19.38 -6.35 -9.82
C VAL A 32 -19.80 -7.58 -9.03
N MET A 33 -19.44 -7.66 -7.75
CA MET A 33 -19.66 -8.86 -6.96
C MET A 33 -21.05 -8.87 -6.28
N PRO A 34 -21.71 -10.03 -6.21
CA PRO A 34 -22.99 -10.18 -5.52
C PRO A 34 -22.87 -9.92 -4.01
N LYS A 35 -24.01 -9.70 -3.34
CA LYS A 35 -24.06 -9.36 -1.90
C LYS A 35 -23.85 -10.57 -0.98
N ASP A 36 -22.74 -11.27 -1.12
CA ASP A 36 -22.46 -12.52 -0.41
C ASP A 36 -21.23 -12.45 0.53
N ALA A 37 -20.81 -13.61 1.03
CA ALA A 37 -19.65 -13.76 1.89
C ALA A 37 -18.34 -13.43 1.18
N GLN A 38 -18.18 -13.81 -0.09
CA GLN A 38 -16.94 -13.57 -0.84
C GLN A 38 -16.70 -12.08 -1.06
N ARG A 39 -17.75 -11.33 -1.42
CA ARG A 39 -17.64 -9.86 -1.50
C ARG A 39 -17.26 -9.23 -0.16
N LYS A 40 -17.80 -9.74 0.95
CA LYS A 40 -17.45 -9.23 2.27
C LYS A 40 -15.98 -9.43 2.57
N GLU A 41 -15.43 -10.61 2.27
CA GLU A 41 -14.00 -10.87 2.47
C GLU A 41 -13.12 -10.03 1.54
N ALA A 42 -13.44 -9.93 0.26
CA ALA A 42 -12.73 -9.03 -0.66
C ALA A 42 -12.69 -7.57 -0.15
N LEU A 43 -13.82 -7.06 0.38
CA LEU A 43 -13.88 -5.73 0.98
C LEU A 43 -13.08 -5.61 2.29
N ASN A 44 -13.01 -6.68 3.09
CA ASN A 44 -12.18 -6.73 4.29
C ASN A 44 -10.70 -6.66 3.93
N THR A 45 -10.25 -7.44 2.94
CA THR A 45 -8.87 -7.42 2.47
C THR A 45 -8.49 -6.04 1.90
N LEU A 46 -9.35 -5.42 1.09
CA LEU A 46 -9.13 -4.04 0.63
C LEU A 46 -9.08 -3.01 1.77
N LYS A 47 -9.89 -3.21 2.82
CA LYS A 47 -9.82 -2.38 4.03
C LYS A 47 -8.50 -2.58 4.79
N ALA A 48 -7.97 -3.79 4.82
CA ALA A 48 -6.65 -4.09 5.38
C ALA A 48 -5.53 -3.40 4.57
N MET A 49 -5.58 -3.46 3.23
CA MET A 49 -4.67 -2.72 2.36
C MET A 49 -4.71 -1.22 2.66
N LYS A 50 -5.91 -0.62 2.74
CA LYS A 50 -6.09 0.79 3.09
C LYS A 50 -5.49 1.13 4.46
N LYS A 51 -5.69 0.27 5.47
CA LYS A 51 -5.12 0.47 6.80
C LYS A 51 -3.58 0.42 6.74
N ARG A 52 -3.02 -0.52 5.98
CA ARG A 52 -1.57 -0.68 5.82
C ARG A 52 -0.92 0.50 5.11
N THR A 53 -1.53 1.00 4.04
CA THR A 53 -1.08 2.23 3.36
C THR A 53 -1.13 3.44 4.30
N ASN A 54 -2.19 3.62 5.09
CA ASN A 54 -2.23 4.72 6.06
C ASN A 54 -1.14 4.61 7.14
N ALA A 55 -0.81 3.40 7.59
CA ALA A 55 0.29 3.18 8.53
C ALA A 55 1.64 3.55 7.90
N ARG A 56 1.90 3.12 6.65
CA ARG A 56 3.07 3.54 5.87
C ARG A 56 3.15 5.07 5.78
N ASN A 57 2.09 5.76 5.39
CA ASN A 57 2.08 7.22 5.24
C ASN A 57 2.45 7.94 6.55
N LYS A 58 2.00 7.40 7.68
CA LYS A 58 2.35 7.93 9.00
C LYS A 58 3.84 7.72 9.29
N GLN A 59 4.40 6.57 8.89
CA GLN A 59 5.82 6.25 9.03
C GLN A 59 6.70 7.11 8.12
N GLU A 60 6.31 7.33 6.87
CA GLU A 60 7.02 8.24 5.94
C GLU A 60 7.08 9.66 6.50
N ARG A 61 5.96 10.17 7.02
CA ARG A 61 5.91 11.49 7.67
C ARG A 61 6.77 11.60 8.92
N ARG A 62 6.95 10.51 9.66
CA ARG A 62 7.85 10.46 10.83
C ARG A 62 9.30 10.50 10.36
N THR A 63 9.67 9.63 9.42
CA THR A 63 10.99 9.59 8.80
C THR A 63 11.39 10.96 8.25
N ALA A 64 10.48 11.64 7.54
CA ALA A 64 10.73 12.98 7.01
C ALA A 64 10.99 14.02 8.13
N LYS A 65 10.31 13.92 9.27
CA LYS A 65 10.56 14.79 10.44
C LYS A 65 11.89 14.48 11.10
N ASP A 66 12.22 13.20 11.25
CA ASP A 66 13.47 12.76 11.86
C ASP A 66 14.67 13.21 11.01
N LEU A 67 14.58 13.07 9.68
CA LEU A 67 15.57 13.61 8.74
C LEU A 67 15.66 15.14 8.83
N ALA A 68 14.52 15.85 8.84
CA ALA A 68 14.52 17.31 8.94
C ALA A 68 15.14 17.80 10.25
N GLN A 69 14.95 17.06 11.35
CA GLN A 69 15.57 17.37 12.63
C GLN A 69 17.08 17.11 12.58
N ALA A 70 17.51 15.95 12.07
CA ALA A 70 18.93 15.62 11.90
C ALA A 70 19.66 16.68 11.05
N PHE A 71 19.05 17.16 9.97
CA PHE A 71 19.68 18.21 9.15
C PHE A 71 19.71 19.61 9.81
N ARG A 72 18.81 19.89 10.75
CA ARG A 72 18.82 21.16 11.53
C ARG A 72 19.84 21.12 12.65
N ASP A 73 20.01 19.96 13.27
CA ASP A 73 21.04 19.74 14.26
C ASP A 73 22.37 19.64 13.52
N HIS A 74 23.08 20.76 13.37
CA HIS A 74 24.37 20.88 12.66
C HIS A 74 25.49 19.94 13.18
N GLY A 75 25.20 19.04 14.12
CA GLY A 75 26.07 17.99 14.62
C GLY A 75 25.64 16.56 14.24
N ALA A 76 24.54 16.36 13.48
CA ALA A 76 24.15 15.04 13.03
C ALA A 76 25.22 14.46 12.11
N ASN A 77 25.76 13.31 12.50
CA ASN A 77 26.78 12.63 11.70
C ASN A 77 26.10 11.66 10.71
N ALA A 78 26.87 11.23 9.71
CA ALA A 78 26.36 10.33 8.66
C ALA A 78 25.70 9.06 9.23
N ALA A 79 26.17 8.55 10.38
CA ALA A 79 25.63 7.34 10.98
C ALA A 79 24.20 7.51 11.52
N GLU A 80 23.82 8.70 12.00
CA GLU A 80 22.46 8.97 12.45
C GLU A 80 21.48 9.05 11.27
N ILE A 81 21.91 9.68 10.17
CA ILE A 81 21.13 9.74 8.93
C ILE A 81 20.99 8.34 8.31
N ASP A 82 22.07 7.56 8.29
CA ASP A 82 22.06 6.18 7.80
C ASP A 82 21.11 5.31 8.62
N ALA A 83 21.08 5.46 9.96
CA ALA A 83 20.16 4.72 10.81
C ALA A 83 18.68 5.03 10.49
N ILE A 84 18.36 6.30 10.19
CA ILE A 84 17.01 6.71 9.75
C ILE A 84 16.65 6.03 8.43
N TRP A 85 17.59 5.99 7.46
CA TRP A 85 17.38 5.34 6.18
C TRP A 85 17.22 3.83 6.29
N VAL A 86 18.07 3.16 7.06
CA VAL A 86 17.98 1.71 7.30
C VAL A 86 16.60 1.34 7.84
N ASN A 87 16.10 2.11 8.81
CA ASN A 87 14.76 1.88 9.35
C ASN A 87 13.66 2.15 8.31
N TYR A 88 13.77 3.23 7.54
CA TYR A 88 12.83 3.54 6.47
C TYR A 88 12.72 2.41 5.43
N PHE A 89 13.86 1.90 4.95
CA PHE A 89 13.87 0.84 3.94
C PHE A 89 13.33 -0.48 4.49
N ALA A 90 13.68 -0.86 5.73
CA ALA A 90 13.13 -2.06 6.37
C ALA A 90 11.59 -2.01 6.49
N GLU A 91 11.05 -0.85 6.87
CA GLU A 91 9.59 -0.62 6.94
C GLU A 91 8.93 -0.64 5.55
N ASN A 92 9.61 -0.10 4.53
CA ASN A 92 9.13 -0.11 3.16
C ASN A 92 9.10 -1.53 2.57
N ASP A 93 10.12 -2.35 2.84
CA ASP A 93 10.16 -3.75 2.42
C ASP A 93 9.04 -4.55 3.08
N THR A 94 8.83 -4.36 4.38
CA THR A 94 7.73 -4.99 5.12
C THR A 94 6.39 -4.58 4.52
N TYR A 95 6.21 -3.28 4.22
CA TYR A 95 5.00 -2.78 3.58
C TYR A 95 4.74 -3.42 2.23
N ASN A 96 5.78 -3.54 1.40
CA ASN A 96 5.67 -4.14 0.08
C ASN A 96 5.30 -5.62 0.16
N SER A 97 5.89 -6.37 1.10
CA SER A 97 5.52 -7.77 1.36
C SER A 97 4.05 -7.89 1.77
N ASP A 98 3.62 -7.12 2.78
CA ASP A 98 2.25 -7.15 3.27
C ASP A 98 1.23 -6.84 2.17
N MET A 99 1.55 -5.88 1.29
CA MET A 99 0.66 -5.50 0.19
C MET A 99 0.57 -6.57 -0.91
N LEU A 100 1.64 -7.34 -1.13
CA LEU A 100 1.60 -8.49 -2.04
C LEU A 100 0.76 -9.63 -1.45
N ASP A 101 0.95 -9.95 -0.18
CA ASP A 101 0.19 -10.99 0.52
C ASP A 101 -1.31 -10.65 0.50
N LEU A 102 -1.67 -9.41 0.85
CA LEU A 102 -3.05 -8.94 0.77
C LEU A 102 -3.62 -8.97 -0.65
N ARG A 103 -2.80 -8.75 -1.69
CA ARG A 103 -3.28 -8.88 -3.08
C ARG A 103 -3.54 -10.33 -3.46
N PHE A 104 -2.73 -11.27 -2.98
CA PHE A 104 -2.99 -12.69 -3.20
C PHE A 104 -4.24 -13.15 -2.46
N GLU A 105 -4.41 -12.75 -1.19
CA GLU A 105 -5.63 -12.97 -0.42
C GLU A 105 -6.86 -12.42 -1.15
N LEU A 106 -6.79 -11.19 -1.67
CA LEU A 106 -7.88 -10.59 -2.43
C LEU A 106 -8.28 -11.43 -3.65
N LYS A 107 -7.28 -12.04 -4.32
CA LYS A 107 -7.51 -12.89 -5.49
C LYS A 107 -8.18 -14.22 -5.12
N GLU A 108 -8.03 -14.72 -3.91
CA GLU A 108 -8.71 -15.95 -3.45
C GLU A 108 -10.22 -15.74 -3.28
N HIS A 109 -10.66 -14.50 -3.07
CA HIS A 109 -12.07 -14.15 -2.85
C HIS A 109 -12.82 -13.70 -4.11
N ILE A 110 -12.11 -13.53 -5.22
CA ILE A 110 -12.67 -12.96 -6.46
C ILE A 110 -12.49 -13.98 -7.58
N ASN A 111 -13.58 -14.36 -8.24
CA ASN A 111 -13.48 -15.28 -9.36
C ASN A 111 -12.84 -14.60 -10.59
N ARG A 112 -12.50 -15.38 -11.62
CA ARG A 112 -11.79 -14.84 -12.79
C ARG A 112 -12.57 -13.74 -13.52
N GLU A 113 -13.86 -13.92 -13.74
CA GLU A 113 -14.70 -12.97 -14.49
C GLU A 113 -14.87 -11.67 -13.71
N GLU A 114 -15.08 -11.78 -12.39
CA GLU A 114 -15.13 -10.64 -11.48
C GLU A 114 -13.78 -9.91 -11.44
N TRP A 115 -12.67 -10.66 -11.43
CA TRP A 115 -11.33 -10.10 -11.42
C TRP A 115 -11.05 -9.29 -12.68
N GLU A 116 -11.37 -9.83 -13.86
CA GLU A 116 -11.19 -9.14 -15.15
C GLU A 116 -12.09 -7.90 -15.25
N ALA A 117 -13.27 -7.92 -14.64
CA ALA A 117 -14.18 -6.77 -14.58
C ALA A 117 -13.71 -5.67 -13.60
N ILE A 118 -13.13 -6.05 -12.46
CA ILE A 118 -12.61 -5.11 -11.44
C ILE A 118 -11.25 -4.53 -11.88
N PHE A 119 -10.40 -5.35 -12.51
CA PHE A 119 -9.05 -5.00 -12.92
C PHE A 119 -8.86 -5.21 -14.44
N PRO A 120 -9.47 -4.37 -15.29
CA PRO A 120 -9.36 -4.53 -16.73
C PRO A 120 -7.91 -4.31 -17.20
N GLY A 121 -7.37 -5.29 -17.94
CA GLY A 121 -5.99 -5.26 -18.44
C GLY A 121 -4.91 -5.53 -17.39
N ASP A 122 -5.25 -6.27 -16.32
CA ASP A 122 -4.31 -6.97 -15.43
C ASP A 122 -3.92 -8.35 -15.95
#